data_AF-A0A437UWF5-F1
#
_entry.id   AF-A0A437UWF5-F1
#
_cell.length_a   1.000
_cell.length_b   1.000
_cell.length_c   1.000
_cell.angle_alpha   90.00
_cell.angle_beta   90.00
_cell.angle_gamma   90.00
#
_symmetry.space_group_name_H-M   'P 1'
#
loop_
_entity.id
_entity.type
_entity.pdbx_description
1 polymer ?
#
loop_
_entity_poly.entity_id
_entity_poly.type
_entity_poly.pdbx_seq_one_letter_code
_entity_poly.pdbx_strand_id
1 'polypeptide(L)'
;MGTHVPGGKQMDLASKLKMFSSRVKSGSVKRMYALAQDIHAEEGMPAPLVFLDMGWCILRYGIGYQEYRGYHFAGKPARLRRTFMTMNHNVALTRELCDRSLYALFDDKIEFLKHYRDFVGRDWIDVRAAGAAGVAAFCRRHPVVFAKPSDSFGGQGIERLLSEDIDDYEAFHQRCLDRRQILLEEAIQQHPVMDELCADTINTLRMCTVMVDGKPEHVYTIVRMGVGGSCVDNATSGGIYTWVDPDGVLRYPCFSDKTGFHYTTHPSTGMAFKGFKIPFYAECVDFALRVAEVEPRMGYVGWDIAVTPDGPILVEANIIPGYDMPQNSAWHPQGEGALPLFEKVLGRKLPA
;
A
#
# COMPACT_ATOMS: atom_id res chain seq x y z
N MET A 1 -2.29 -37.39 24.40
CA MET A 1 -0.89 -37.15 24.82
C MET A 1 -0.49 -35.77 24.35
N GLY A 2 -0.32 -34.84 25.28
CA GLY A 2 -0.09 -33.43 24.97
C GLY A 2 1.28 -33.20 24.36
N THR A 3 1.30 -32.53 23.20
CA THR A 3 2.52 -31.92 22.68
C THR A 3 2.60 -30.50 23.23
N HIS A 4 3.52 -30.34 24.17
CA HIS A 4 3.95 -29.08 24.76
C HIS A 4 4.19 -28.00 23.71
N VAL A 5 3.57 -26.83 23.94
CA VAL A 5 3.90 -25.56 23.31
C VAL A 5 5.33 -25.16 23.70
N PRO A 6 6.25 -24.90 22.75
CA PRO A 6 7.43 -24.11 23.06
C PRO A 6 7.03 -22.64 23.01
N GLY A 7 7.01 -22.00 24.19
CA GLY A 7 6.88 -20.55 24.30
C GLY A 7 7.91 -19.83 23.42
N GLY A 8 7.52 -18.68 22.88
CA GLY A 8 8.37 -17.82 22.06
C GLY A 8 9.68 -17.52 22.77
N LYS A 9 10.76 -18.21 22.37
CA LYS A 9 12.11 -17.88 22.80
C LYS A 9 12.52 -16.59 22.09
N GLN A 10 12.82 -15.56 22.88
CA GLN A 10 13.58 -14.40 22.45
C GLN A 10 14.84 -14.90 21.72
N MET A 11 15.00 -14.52 20.44
CA MET A 11 16.16 -14.93 19.66
C MET A 11 17.44 -14.35 20.27
N ASP A 12 18.38 -15.24 20.62
CA ASP A 12 19.72 -14.88 21.08
C ASP A 12 20.51 -14.11 19.99
N LEU A 13 21.41 -13.24 20.43
CA LEU A 13 22.23 -12.35 19.60
C LEU A 13 22.99 -13.12 18.51
N ALA A 14 23.47 -14.33 18.81
CA ALA A 14 24.14 -15.20 17.84
C ALA A 14 23.23 -15.61 16.67
N SER A 15 21.94 -15.87 16.96
CA SER A 15 20.94 -16.21 15.94
C SER A 15 20.59 -15.00 15.08
N LYS A 16 20.55 -13.80 15.66
CA LYS A 16 20.38 -12.54 14.92
C LYS A 16 21.57 -12.23 14.02
N LEU A 17 22.80 -12.45 14.51
CA LEU A 17 24.05 -12.28 13.74
C LEU A 17 24.14 -13.26 12.56
N LYS A 18 23.74 -14.52 12.74
CA LYS A 18 23.71 -15.53 11.67
C LYS A 18 22.65 -15.21 10.61
N MET A 19 21.50 -14.70 11.01
CA MET A 19 20.46 -14.25 10.09
C MET A 19 20.90 -12.98 9.35
N PHE A 20 21.58 -12.04 10.01
CA PHE A 20 22.19 -10.87 9.41
C PHE A 20 23.24 -11.26 8.35
N SER A 21 24.18 -12.15 8.67
CA SER A 21 25.19 -12.61 7.72
C SER A 21 24.60 -13.36 6.52
N SER A 22 23.50 -14.11 6.71
CA SER A 22 22.80 -14.78 5.61
C SER A 22 22.02 -13.84 4.68
N ARG A 23 21.61 -12.65 5.17
CA ARG A 23 20.84 -11.65 4.41
C ARG A 23 21.71 -10.59 3.76
N VAL A 24 22.94 -10.41 4.24
CA VAL A 24 23.85 -9.37 3.76
C VAL A 24 24.67 -9.88 2.57
N LYS A 25 24.15 -9.65 1.37
CA LYS A 25 24.95 -9.70 0.13
C LYS A 25 25.89 -8.50 0.10
N SER A 26 27.09 -8.62 -0.47
CA SER A 26 28.07 -7.52 -0.59
C SER A 26 27.47 -6.24 -1.22
N GLY A 27 26.59 -6.40 -2.21
CA GLY A 27 25.85 -5.29 -2.82
C GLY A 27 24.86 -4.57 -1.88
N SER A 28 24.34 -5.24 -0.85
CA SER A 28 23.49 -4.61 0.16
C SER A 28 24.30 -3.74 1.12
N VAL A 29 25.51 -4.15 1.47
CA VAL A 29 26.42 -3.35 2.32
C VAL A 29 26.81 -2.07 1.61
N LYS A 30 27.18 -2.17 0.32
CA LYS A 30 27.54 -1.00 -0.48
C LYS A 30 26.40 0.02 -0.56
N ARG A 31 25.16 -0.44 -0.79
CA ARG A 31 23.98 0.43 -0.80
C ARG A 31 23.69 1.05 0.57
N MET A 32 23.82 0.28 1.64
CA MET A 32 23.63 0.78 3.00
C MET A 32 24.67 1.86 3.35
N TYR A 33 25.93 1.70 2.94
CA TYR A 33 26.94 2.74 3.15
C TYR A 33 26.69 3.98 2.29
N ALA A 34 26.28 3.81 1.03
CA ALA A 34 25.87 4.94 0.18
C ALA A 34 24.74 5.76 0.83
N LEU A 35 23.73 5.09 1.38
CA LEU A 35 22.65 5.75 2.11
C LEU A 35 23.15 6.51 3.35
N ALA A 36 24.16 5.98 4.06
CA ALA A 36 24.78 6.68 5.17
C ALA A 36 25.54 7.94 4.72
N GLN A 37 26.07 7.97 3.50
CA GLN A 37 26.67 9.17 2.91
C GLN A 37 25.61 10.20 2.52
N ASP A 38 24.46 9.77 2.01
CA ASP A 38 23.33 10.66 1.71
C ASP A 38 22.84 11.33 3.01
N ILE A 39 22.60 10.54 4.07
CA ILE A 39 22.19 11.08 5.39
C ILE A 39 23.26 12.01 5.98
N HIS A 40 24.55 11.73 5.76
CA HIS A 40 25.61 12.65 6.16
C HIS A 40 25.50 14.01 5.45
N ALA A 41 25.20 14.00 4.15
CA ALA A 41 25.01 15.23 3.38
C ALA A 41 23.75 16.00 3.81
N GLU A 42 22.70 15.30 4.23
CA GLU A 42 21.42 15.87 4.66
C GLU A 42 21.45 16.41 6.10
N GLU A 43 22.02 15.64 7.03
CA GLU A 43 21.93 15.90 8.48
C GLU A 43 23.27 16.28 9.13
N GLY A 44 24.38 16.22 8.40
CA GLY A 44 25.72 16.53 8.89
C GLY A 44 26.34 15.47 9.81
N MET A 45 25.66 14.34 10.06
CA MET A 45 26.16 13.26 10.92
C MET A 45 27.28 12.45 10.24
N PRO A 46 28.35 12.00 10.94
CA PRO A 46 29.42 11.24 10.31
C PRO A 46 28.92 9.90 9.72
N ALA A 47 29.10 9.71 8.41
CA ALA A 47 28.61 8.52 7.69
C ALA A 47 29.00 7.17 8.32
N PRO A 48 30.23 6.95 8.84
CA PRO A 48 30.57 5.70 9.53
C PRO A 48 29.75 5.46 10.80
N LEU A 49 29.40 6.51 11.56
CA LEU A 49 28.55 6.37 12.75
C LEU A 49 27.11 6.05 12.37
N VAL A 50 26.58 6.71 11.32
CA VAL A 50 25.25 6.40 10.76
C VAL A 50 25.21 4.95 10.30
N PHE A 51 26.23 4.48 9.59
CA PHE A 51 26.32 3.10 9.11
C PHE A 51 26.33 2.07 10.26
N LEU A 52 27.10 2.34 11.33
CA LEU A 52 27.12 1.48 12.52
C LEU A 52 25.76 1.48 13.25
N ASP A 53 25.13 2.65 13.39
CA ASP A 53 23.82 2.77 14.03
C ASP A 53 22.71 2.10 13.21
N MET A 54 22.76 2.16 11.87
CA MET A 54 21.87 1.36 11.01
C MET A 54 22.04 -0.14 11.29
N GLY A 55 23.27 -0.65 11.39
CA GLY A 55 23.57 -2.04 11.73
C GLY A 55 23.00 -2.44 13.10
N TRP A 56 23.20 -1.58 14.10
CA TRP A 56 22.59 -1.75 15.43
C TRP A 56 21.06 -1.77 15.36
N CYS A 57 20.45 -0.87 14.58
CA CYS A 57 19.00 -0.79 14.45
C CYS A 57 18.39 -2.01 13.75
N ILE A 58 19.07 -2.57 12.75
CA ILE A 58 18.68 -3.84 12.12
C ILE A 58 18.63 -4.96 13.17
N LEU A 59 19.64 -5.07 14.05
CA LEU A 59 19.70 -6.12 15.07
C LEU A 59 18.73 -5.88 16.25
N ARG A 60 18.58 -4.62 16.66
CA ARG A 60 17.83 -4.23 17.86
C ARG A 60 16.35 -4.05 17.61
N TYR A 61 15.97 -3.44 16.48
CA TYR A 61 14.59 -3.08 16.14
C TYR A 61 14.05 -3.90 14.97
N GLY A 62 14.91 -4.49 14.13
CA GLY A 62 14.47 -5.27 12.97
C GLY A 62 14.03 -4.41 11.78
N ILE A 63 14.43 -3.14 11.74
CA ILE A 63 14.20 -2.24 10.60
C ILE A 63 15.33 -2.37 9.58
N GLY A 64 15.02 -2.28 8.30
CA GLY A 64 15.99 -2.18 7.20
C GLY A 64 16.63 -0.80 7.09
N TYR A 65 17.67 -0.70 6.27
CA TYR A 65 18.39 0.57 6.07
C TYR A 65 17.56 1.62 5.30
N GLN A 66 16.62 1.22 4.44
CA GLN A 66 15.72 2.15 3.75
C GLN A 66 14.73 2.81 4.73
N GLU A 67 14.11 1.99 5.59
CA GLU A 67 13.24 2.44 6.68
C GLU A 67 13.97 3.41 7.63
N TYR A 68 15.26 3.15 7.90
CA TYR A 68 16.07 4.02 8.76
C TYR A 68 16.10 5.48 8.28
N ARG A 69 16.20 5.72 6.96
CA ARG A 69 16.17 7.09 6.39
C ARG A 69 14.76 7.68 6.44
N GLY A 70 13.75 6.96 5.97
CA GLY A 70 12.36 7.46 5.94
C GLY A 70 11.80 7.80 7.33
N TYR A 71 12.22 7.07 8.35
CA TYR A 71 11.85 7.32 9.74
C TYR A 71 12.73 8.37 10.44
N HIS A 72 13.75 8.91 9.75
CA HIS A 72 14.80 9.78 10.30
C HIS A 72 15.35 9.22 11.63
N PHE A 73 15.84 7.97 11.62
CA PHE A 73 16.37 7.33 12.83
C PHE A 73 17.71 7.91 13.28
N ALA A 74 18.47 8.50 12.37
CA ALA A 74 19.67 9.26 12.67
C ALA A 74 19.37 10.31 13.76
N GLY A 75 20.16 10.30 14.84
CA GLY A 75 19.94 11.18 16.00
C GLY A 75 18.67 10.92 16.84
N LYS A 76 17.73 10.08 16.39
CA LYS A 76 16.45 9.84 17.09
C LYS A 76 16.65 9.07 18.41
N PRO A 77 16.14 9.56 19.56
CA PRO A 77 16.24 8.86 20.84
C PRO A 77 15.60 7.47 20.84
N ALA A 78 16.19 6.53 21.60
CA ALA A 78 15.69 5.16 21.69
C ALA A 78 14.22 5.03 22.13
N ARG A 79 13.71 5.98 22.94
CA ARG A 79 12.29 6.02 23.33
C ARG A 79 11.36 6.17 22.12
N LEU A 80 11.73 7.01 21.16
CA LEU A 80 10.97 7.26 19.93
C LEU A 80 11.22 6.14 18.91
N ARG A 81 12.43 5.59 18.82
CA ARG A 81 12.69 4.45 17.93
C ARG A 81 11.79 3.24 18.25
N ARG A 82 11.40 3.07 19.51
CA ARG A 82 10.50 1.99 19.96
C ARG A 82 9.03 2.19 19.60
N THR A 83 8.63 3.38 19.17
CA THR A 83 7.25 3.63 18.72
C THR A 83 7.05 3.30 17.24
N PHE A 84 8.07 2.79 16.55
CA PHE A 84 7.93 2.39 15.15
C PHE A 84 7.49 0.93 15.05
N MET A 85 6.42 0.72 14.29
CA MET A 85 6.00 -0.59 13.85
C MET A 85 7.03 -1.11 12.83
N THR A 86 7.29 -2.41 12.89
CA THR A 86 8.30 -3.07 12.05
C THR A 86 7.65 -4.22 11.29
N MET A 87 8.37 -4.76 10.30
CA MET A 87 7.90 -5.93 9.55
C MET A 87 7.50 -7.09 10.47
N ASN A 88 8.21 -7.28 11.60
CA ASN A 88 7.87 -8.34 12.56
C ASN A 88 6.49 -8.13 13.17
N HIS A 89 6.18 -6.90 13.61
CA HIS A 89 4.85 -6.55 14.11
C HIS A 89 3.80 -6.76 13.02
N ASN A 90 4.07 -6.32 11.78
CA ASN A 90 3.14 -6.42 10.66
C ASN A 90 2.80 -7.88 10.32
N VAL A 91 3.82 -8.74 10.26
CA VAL A 91 3.66 -10.17 9.99
C VAL A 91 3.00 -10.88 11.17
N ALA A 92 3.31 -10.51 12.41
CA ALA A 92 2.67 -11.07 13.60
C ALA A 92 1.17 -10.77 13.59
N LEU A 93 0.79 -9.52 13.35
CA LEU A 93 -0.61 -9.09 13.28
C LEU A 93 -1.36 -9.77 12.14
N THR A 94 -0.75 -9.84 10.95
CA THR A 94 -1.35 -10.56 9.81
C THR A 94 -1.57 -12.04 10.13
N ARG A 95 -0.60 -12.71 10.77
CA ARG A 95 -0.74 -14.13 11.15
C ARG A 95 -1.80 -14.36 12.21
N GLU A 96 -2.01 -13.39 13.08
CA GLU A 96 -3.01 -13.46 14.14
C GLU A 96 -4.42 -13.24 13.60
N LEU A 97 -4.60 -12.26 12.71
CA LEU A 97 -5.91 -11.79 12.29
C LEU A 97 -6.37 -12.27 10.91
N CYS A 98 -5.49 -12.84 10.09
CA CYS A 98 -5.82 -13.27 8.73
C CYS A 98 -5.70 -14.78 8.54
N ASP A 99 -6.80 -15.40 8.11
CA ASP A 99 -6.86 -16.81 7.72
C ASP A 99 -6.14 -17.03 6.38
N ARG A 100 -5.02 -17.76 6.44
CA ARG A 100 -4.20 -18.06 5.27
C ARG A 100 -4.92 -18.85 4.18
N SER A 101 -5.97 -19.60 4.51
CA SER A 101 -6.75 -20.35 3.52
C SER A 101 -7.47 -19.42 2.53
N LEU A 102 -7.65 -18.15 2.88
CA LEU A 102 -8.33 -17.14 2.07
C LEU A 102 -7.37 -16.31 1.22
N TYR A 103 -6.06 -16.52 1.29
CA TYR A 103 -5.12 -15.66 0.55
C TYR A 103 -5.34 -15.75 -0.96
N ALA A 104 -5.64 -16.95 -1.47
CA ALA A 104 -5.94 -17.15 -2.89
C ALA A 104 -7.18 -16.35 -3.36
N LEU A 105 -8.16 -16.12 -2.48
CA LEU A 105 -9.33 -15.30 -2.79
C LEU A 105 -8.97 -13.83 -3.02
N PHE A 106 -7.99 -13.31 -2.28
CA PHE A 106 -7.55 -11.91 -2.36
C PHE A 106 -6.46 -11.70 -3.41
N ASP A 107 -5.64 -12.73 -3.68
CA ASP A 107 -4.61 -12.69 -4.72
C ASP A 107 -5.20 -12.86 -6.12
N ASP A 108 -6.31 -13.59 -6.27
CA ASP A 108 -7.05 -13.70 -7.54
C ASP A 108 -8.05 -12.56 -7.70
N LYS A 109 -7.74 -11.62 -8.60
CA LYS A 109 -8.58 -10.44 -8.84
C LYS A 109 -10.02 -10.79 -9.24
N ILE A 110 -10.27 -11.87 -9.98
CA ILE A 110 -11.62 -12.21 -10.43
C ILE A 110 -12.43 -12.77 -9.26
N GLU A 111 -11.85 -13.66 -8.45
CA GLU A 111 -12.55 -14.18 -7.27
C GLU A 111 -12.77 -13.09 -6.22
N PHE A 112 -11.81 -12.18 -6.05
CA PHE A 112 -11.97 -10.98 -5.24
C PHE A 112 -13.15 -10.12 -5.70
N LEU A 113 -13.22 -9.78 -7.00
CA LEU A 113 -14.31 -8.95 -7.55
C LEU A 113 -15.68 -9.64 -7.42
N LYS A 114 -15.76 -10.96 -7.54
CA LYS A 114 -16.99 -11.72 -7.29
C LYS A 114 -17.42 -11.64 -5.83
N HIS A 115 -16.47 -11.80 -4.91
CA HIS A 115 -16.74 -11.82 -3.48
C HIS A 115 -17.17 -10.44 -2.96
N TYR A 116 -16.55 -9.37 -3.46
CA TYR A 116 -16.84 -7.98 -3.08
C TYR A 116 -17.71 -7.23 -4.08
N ARG A 117 -18.51 -7.95 -4.90
CA ARG A 117 -19.25 -7.38 -6.03
C ARG A 117 -20.09 -6.13 -5.70
N ASP A 118 -20.65 -6.08 -4.50
CA ASP A 118 -21.52 -4.98 -4.05
C ASP A 118 -20.74 -3.68 -3.75
N PHE A 119 -19.39 -3.75 -3.74
CA PHE A 119 -18.48 -2.65 -3.43
C PHE A 119 -17.61 -2.22 -4.62
N VAL A 120 -17.55 -2.99 -5.70
CA VAL A 120 -16.63 -2.77 -6.84
C VAL A 120 -17.02 -1.55 -7.68
N GLY A 121 -18.32 -1.31 -7.86
CA GLY A 121 -18.86 -0.08 -8.48
C GLY A 121 -18.45 0.19 -9.93
N ARG A 122 -17.94 -0.82 -10.66
CA ARG A 122 -17.53 -0.75 -12.08
C ARG A 122 -17.82 -2.06 -12.79
N ASP A 123 -18.03 -2.01 -14.09
CA ASP A 123 -18.21 -3.21 -14.91
C ASP A 123 -16.88 -3.94 -15.16
N TRP A 124 -16.94 -5.25 -15.27
CA TRP A 124 -15.78 -6.10 -15.54
C TRP A 124 -16.19 -7.44 -16.14
N ILE A 125 -15.28 -8.08 -16.88
CA ILE A 125 -15.48 -9.44 -17.41
C ILE A 125 -14.24 -10.32 -17.26
N ASP A 126 -14.48 -11.61 -17.09
CA ASP A 126 -13.48 -12.66 -17.30
C ASP A 126 -13.39 -12.98 -18.80
N VAL A 127 -12.27 -12.63 -19.42
CA VAL A 127 -12.00 -12.82 -20.86
C VAL A 127 -12.18 -14.29 -21.27
N ARG A 128 -11.86 -15.24 -20.39
CA ARG A 128 -11.97 -16.68 -20.66
C ARG A 128 -13.42 -17.12 -20.78
N ALA A 129 -14.29 -16.57 -19.92
CA ALA A 129 -15.70 -16.91 -19.88
C ALA A 129 -16.53 -16.11 -20.91
N ALA A 130 -16.14 -14.87 -21.19
CA ALA A 130 -16.87 -13.98 -22.09
C ALA A 130 -16.73 -14.35 -23.57
N GLY A 131 -15.59 -14.93 -23.98
CA GLY A 131 -15.26 -15.18 -25.37
C GLY A 131 -15.12 -13.89 -26.20
N ALA A 132 -14.80 -14.02 -27.48
CA ALA A 132 -14.61 -12.87 -28.38
C ALA A 132 -15.86 -11.98 -28.48
N ALA A 133 -17.05 -12.57 -28.55
CA ALA A 133 -18.31 -11.82 -28.61
C ALA A 133 -18.57 -11.01 -27.33
N GLY A 134 -18.29 -11.57 -26.15
CA GLY A 134 -18.42 -10.87 -24.88
C GLY A 134 -17.40 -9.75 -24.71
N VAL A 135 -16.15 -9.97 -25.15
CA VAL A 135 -15.12 -8.92 -25.21
C VAL A 135 -15.55 -7.78 -26.13
N ALA A 136 -16.05 -8.08 -27.33
CA ALA A 136 -16.56 -7.07 -28.25
C ALA A 136 -17.71 -6.26 -27.64
N ALA A 137 -18.67 -6.93 -26.98
CA ALA A 137 -19.76 -6.26 -26.30
C ALA A 137 -19.27 -5.34 -25.17
N PHE A 138 -18.28 -5.79 -24.40
CA PHE A 138 -17.69 -5.01 -23.32
C PHE A 138 -16.99 -3.74 -23.85
N CYS A 139 -16.10 -3.87 -24.83
CA CYS A 139 -15.39 -2.74 -25.43
C CYS A 139 -16.33 -1.72 -26.09
N ARG A 140 -17.45 -2.17 -26.68
CA ARG A 140 -18.45 -1.25 -27.27
C ARG A 140 -19.21 -0.44 -26.23
N ARG A 141 -19.36 -0.94 -25.01
CA ARG A 141 -20.02 -0.19 -23.92
C ARG A 141 -19.07 0.80 -23.25
N HIS A 142 -17.78 0.48 -23.22
CA HIS A 142 -16.78 1.19 -22.41
C HIS A 142 -15.71 1.81 -23.29
N PRO A 143 -15.62 3.15 -23.39
CA PRO A 143 -14.63 3.82 -24.25
C PRO A 143 -13.18 3.52 -23.86
N VAL A 144 -12.93 3.32 -22.56
CA VAL A 144 -11.61 3.00 -22.01
C VAL A 144 -11.71 1.69 -21.23
N VAL A 145 -10.82 0.76 -21.55
CA VAL A 145 -10.76 -0.56 -20.92
C VAL A 145 -9.37 -0.81 -20.36
N PHE A 146 -9.31 -1.40 -19.17
CA PHE A 146 -8.06 -1.89 -18.58
C PHE A 146 -7.98 -3.40 -18.69
N ALA A 147 -6.97 -3.91 -19.39
CA ALA A 147 -6.66 -5.32 -19.49
C ALA A 147 -5.62 -5.70 -18.44
N LYS A 148 -5.95 -6.65 -17.54
CA LYS A 148 -5.14 -6.98 -16.37
C LYS A 148 -4.90 -8.49 -16.26
N PRO A 149 -3.67 -8.92 -15.89
CA PRO A 149 -3.45 -10.27 -15.40
C PRO A 149 -4.15 -10.49 -14.05
N SER A 150 -4.60 -11.71 -13.80
CA SER A 150 -5.29 -12.06 -12.55
C SER A 150 -4.37 -12.08 -11.33
N ASP A 151 -3.08 -12.40 -11.53
CA ASP A 151 -2.11 -12.71 -10.47
C ASP A 151 -0.88 -11.77 -10.49
N SER A 152 -1.03 -10.51 -10.91
CA SER A 152 0.08 -9.56 -10.98
C SER A 152 0.13 -8.53 -9.86
N PHE A 153 1.36 -8.30 -9.36
CA PHE A 153 1.68 -7.26 -8.38
C PHE A 153 2.20 -6.00 -9.06
N GLY A 154 1.94 -4.84 -8.43
CA GLY A 154 2.58 -3.57 -8.76
C GLY A 154 2.28 -2.99 -10.15
N GLY A 155 1.19 -3.42 -10.79
CA GLY A 155 0.77 -2.92 -12.09
C GLY A 155 1.43 -3.58 -13.30
N GLN A 156 2.26 -4.62 -13.09
CA GLN A 156 2.90 -5.33 -14.20
C GLN A 156 1.83 -6.03 -15.08
N GLY A 157 1.95 -5.81 -16.40
CA GLY A 157 1.05 -6.40 -17.40
C GLY A 157 -0.31 -5.71 -17.55
N ILE A 158 -0.57 -4.64 -16.79
CA ILE A 158 -1.78 -3.82 -16.98
C ILE A 158 -1.63 -2.96 -18.23
N GLU A 159 -2.63 -2.99 -19.10
CA GLU A 159 -2.68 -2.21 -20.33
C GLU A 159 -3.97 -1.38 -20.34
N ARG A 160 -3.84 -0.07 -20.55
CA ARG A 160 -4.97 0.84 -20.78
C ARG A 160 -5.19 0.94 -22.29
N LEU A 161 -6.42 0.70 -22.73
CA LEU A 161 -6.80 0.64 -24.13
C LEU A 161 -7.97 1.59 -24.38
N LEU A 162 -7.95 2.27 -25.52
CA LEU A 162 -9.15 2.91 -26.06
C LEU A 162 -9.87 1.87 -26.91
N SER A 163 -11.17 1.70 -26.68
CA SER A 163 -11.96 0.71 -27.40
C SER A 163 -12.10 1.02 -28.89
N GLU A 164 -11.94 2.29 -29.28
CA GLU A 164 -11.91 2.72 -30.68
C GLU A 164 -10.63 2.30 -31.42
N ASP A 165 -9.53 2.03 -30.70
CA ASP A 165 -8.27 1.54 -31.29
C ASP A 165 -8.27 0.01 -31.51
N ILE A 166 -9.39 -0.68 -31.21
CA ILE A 166 -9.53 -2.13 -31.34
C ILE A 166 -10.35 -2.46 -32.59
N ASP A 167 -9.66 -2.69 -33.69
CA ASP A 167 -10.29 -3.01 -34.99
C ASP A 167 -10.85 -4.44 -35.07
N ASP A 168 -10.16 -5.41 -34.43
CA ASP A 168 -10.50 -6.83 -34.47
C ASP A 168 -10.60 -7.40 -33.04
N TYR A 169 -11.83 -7.61 -32.59
CA TYR A 169 -12.12 -8.15 -31.26
C TYR A 169 -11.77 -9.64 -31.09
N GLU A 170 -11.73 -10.41 -32.18
CA GLU A 170 -11.33 -11.82 -32.13
C GLU A 170 -9.80 -11.89 -31.87
N ALA A 171 -9.05 -11.11 -32.64
CA ALA A 171 -7.60 -10.99 -32.45
C ALA A 171 -7.25 -10.38 -31.09
N PHE A 172 -8.03 -9.40 -30.62
CA PHE A 172 -7.86 -8.81 -29.29
C PHE A 172 -8.14 -9.82 -28.17
N HIS A 173 -9.22 -10.60 -28.25
CA HIS A 173 -9.53 -11.67 -27.31
C HIS A 173 -8.38 -12.67 -27.22
N GLN A 174 -7.87 -13.15 -28.36
CA GLN A 174 -6.72 -14.06 -28.39
C GLN A 174 -5.47 -13.43 -27.79
N ARG A 175 -5.18 -12.15 -28.10
CA ARG A 175 -4.05 -11.40 -27.52
C ARG A 175 -4.13 -11.33 -26.00
N CYS A 176 -5.32 -11.08 -25.45
CA CYS A 176 -5.54 -11.05 -24.01
C CYS A 176 -5.24 -12.42 -23.38
N LEU A 177 -5.69 -13.52 -24.00
CA LEU A 177 -5.39 -14.88 -23.54
C LEU A 177 -3.89 -15.17 -23.58
N ASP A 178 -3.22 -14.85 -24.68
CA ASP A 178 -1.78 -15.08 -24.88
C ASP A 178 -0.94 -14.31 -23.86
N ARG A 179 -1.34 -13.07 -23.53
CA ARG A 179 -0.69 -12.21 -22.53
C ARG A 179 -1.17 -12.48 -21.09
N ARG A 180 -2.05 -13.46 -20.90
CA ARG A 180 -2.71 -13.76 -19.61
C ARG A 180 -3.46 -12.56 -18.99
N GLN A 181 -3.89 -11.60 -19.81
CA GLN A 181 -4.74 -10.48 -19.39
C GLN A 181 -6.20 -10.95 -19.32
N ILE A 182 -6.53 -11.73 -18.30
CA ILE A 182 -7.83 -12.44 -18.23
C ILE A 182 -8.96 -11.60 -17.61
N LEU A 183 -8.65 -10.42 -17.10
CA LEU A 183 -9.63 -9.48 -16.55
C LEU A 183 -9.66 -8.21 -17.40
N LEU A 184 -10.85 -7.86 -17.92
CA LEU A 184 -11.12 -6.52 -18.44
C LEU A 184 -11.97 -5.75 -17.44
N GLU A 185 -11.58 -4.51 -17.15
CA GLU A 185 -12.34 -3.61 -16.28
C GLU A 185 -12.64 -2.30 -17.01
N GLU A 186 -13.81 -1.75 -16.70
CA GLU A 186 -14.18 -0.38 -17.04
C GLU A 186 -13.24 0.61 -16.33
N ALA A 187 -12.92 1.72 -17.01
CA ALA A 187 -12.19 2.81 -16.39
C ALA A 187 -13.02 3.45 -15.27
N ILE A 188 -12.44 3.53 -14.07
CA ILE A 188 -13.07 4.21 -12.95
C ILE A 188 -13.15 5.71 -13.25
N GLN A 189 -14.34 6.29 -13.12
CA GLN A 189 -14.49 7.74 -13.15
C GLN A 189 -14.17 8.32 -11.77
N GLN A 190 -13.05 9.02 -11.67
CA GLN A 190 -12.63 9.70 -10.46
C GLN A 190 -13.51 10.95 -10.19
N HIS A 191 -13.67 11.27 -8.91
CA HIS A 191 -14.35 12.50 -8.49
C HIS A 191 -13.57 13.74 -8.95
N PRO A 192 -14.22 14.79 -9.51
CA PRO A 192 -13.52 15.96 -10.06
C PRO A 192 -12.57 16.66 -9.09
N VAL A 193 -12.93 16.74 -7.80
CA VAL A 193 -12.02 17.28 -6.76
C VAL A 193 -10.74 16.45 -6.64
N MET A 194 -10.83 15.11 -6.74
CA MET A 194 -9.65 14.25 -6.70
C MET A 194 -8.78 14.41 -7.97
N ASP A 195 -9.38 14.73 -9.13
CA ASP A 195 -8.63 15.02 -10.37
C ASP A 195 -7.72 16.24 -10.24
N GLU A 196 -8.06 17.18 -9.36
CA GLU A 196 -7.21 18.35 -9.09
C GLU A 196 -5.85 17.94 -8.49
N LEU A 197 -5.76 16.80 -7.78
CA LEU A 197 -4.48 16.24 -7.35
C LEU A 197 -3.71 15.69 -8.55
N CYS A 198 -4.33 14.76 -9.28
CA CYS A 198 -3.77 14.15 -10.49
C CYS A 198 -4.89 13.47 -11.29
N ALA A 199 -5.20 13.99 -12.48
CA ALA A 199 -6.22 13.43 -13.37
C ALA A 199 -5.69 12.25 -14.22
N ASP A 200 -4.37 12.10 -14.33
CA ASP A 200 -3.74 11.05 -15.15
C ASP A 200 -3.85 9.66 -14.50
N THR A 201 -4.08 9.62 -13.18
CA THR A 201 -4.23 8.40 -12.39
C THR A 201 -5.48 8.42 -11.54
N ILE A 202 -5.98 7.23 -11.21
CA ILE A 202 -6.87 7.08 -10.06
C ILE A 202 -6.06 7.26 -8.78
N ASN A 203 -6.37 8.30 -8.03
CA ASN A 203 -5.82 8.62 -6.73
C ASN A 203 -6.58 7.81 -5.68
N THR A 204 -5.91 6.83 -5.08
CA THR A 204 -6.55 5.91 -4.13
C THR A 204 -6.30 6.31 -2.67
N LEU A 205 -7.31 6.10 -1.84
CA LEU A 205 -7.18 6.09 -0.38
C LEU A 205 -6.82 4.68 0.07
N ARG A 206 -5.60 4.49 0.56
CA ARG A 206 -5.19 3.27 1.25
C ARG A 206 -5.65 3.38 2.71
N MET A 207 -6.77 2.73 3.01
CA MET A 207 -7.38 2.69 4.34
C MET A 207 -7.08 1.36 5.01
N CYS A 208 -6.42 1.40 6.17
CA CYS A 208 -6.12 0.20 6.92
C CYS A 208 -7.19 -0.05 8.00
N THR A 209 -7.72 -1.27 8.03
CA THR A 209 -8.65 -1.71 9.06
C THR A 209 -8.10 -2.90 9.84
N VAL A 210 -8.50 -3.01 11.10
CA VAL A 210 -8.24 -4.17 11.97
C VAL A 210 -9.53 -4.67 12.61
N MET A 211 -9.68 -5.98 12.78
CA MET A 211 -10.80 -6.55 13.54
C MET A 211 -10.44 -6.59 15.02
N VAL A 212 -11.27 -5.96 15.85
CA VAL A 212 -11.16 -5.88 17.31
C VAL A 212 -12.49 -6.31 17.91
N ASP A 213 -12.48 -7.34 18.76
CA ASP A 213 -13.67 -7.86 19.44
C ASP A 213 -14.87 -8.12 18.49
N GLY A 214 -14.57 -8.60 17.28
CA GLY A 214 -15.57 -8.93 16.25
C GLY A 214 -16.09 -7.74 15.45
N LYS A 215 -15.50 -6.56 15.57
CA LYS A 215 -15.84 -5.36 14.80
C LYS A 215 -14.63 -4.80 14.06
N PRO A 216 -14.80 -4.25 12.84
CA PRO A 216 -13.73 -3.56 12.16
C PRO A 216 -13.49 -2.18 12.78
N GLU A 217 -12.23 -1.80 12.88
CA GLU A 217 -11.77 -0.49 13.34
C GLU A 217 -10.82 0.09 12.29
N HIS A 218 -10.95 1.38 12.01
CA HIS A 218 -10.06 2.11 11.12
C HIS A 218 -8.78 2.52 11.87
N VAL A 219 -7.61 2.27 11.26
CA VAL A 219 -6.31 2.58 11.86
C VAL A 219 -5.71 3.85 11.27
N TYR A 220 -5.59 3.90 9.95
CA TYR A 220 -5.00 5.04 9.24
C TYR A 220 -5.49 5.12 7.80
N THR A 221 -5.36 6.32 7.22
CA THR A 221 -5.51 6.53 5.78
C THR A 221 -4.29 7.28 5.24
N ILE A 222 -3.81 6.82 4.08
CA ILE A 222 -2.94 7.62 3.23
C ILE A 222 -3.61 7.78 1.87
N VAL A 223 -3.39 8.92 1.21
CA VAL A 223 -3.76 9.10 -0.21
C VAL A 223 -2.52 8.83 -1.06
N ARG A 224 -2.70 8.10 -2.16
CA ARG A 224 -1.68 7.79 -3.16
C ARG A 224 -2.06 8.42 -4.49
N MET A 225 -1.06 8.94 -5.19
CA MET A 225 -1.21 9.67 -6.45
C MET A 225 -0.08 9.29 -7.40
N GLY A 226 -0.37 9.20 -8.70
CA GLY A 226 0.67 9.03 -9.72
C GLY A 226 1.44 10.31 -10.01
N VAL A 227 2.64 10.17 -10.60
CA VAL A 227 3.46 11.30 -11.08
C VAL A 227 3.85 11.06 -12.53
N GLY A 228 3.74 12.11 -13.37
CA GLY A 228 4.33 12.14 -14.72
C GLY A 228 3.59 11.34 -15.79
N GLY A 229 2.25 11.37 -15.79
CA GLY A 229 1.44 10.72 -16.85
C GLY A 229 1.42 9.19 -16.80
N SER A 230 1.90 8.59 -15.70
CA SER A 230 1.66 7.17 -15.40
C SER A 230 0.15 6.92 -15.31
N CYS A 231 -0.34 5.75 -15.73
CA CYS A 231 -1.74 5.33 -15.52
C CYS A 231 -1.94 4.54 -14.20
N VAL A 232 -0.88 4.38 -13.40
CA VAL A 232 -0.90 3.70 -12.09
C VAL A 232 -0.35 4.62 -10.99
N ASP A 233 -0.99 4.60 -9.83
CA ASP A 233 -0.70 5.43 -8.64
C ASP A 233 0.22 4.75 -7.61
N ASN A 234 0.70 3.55 -7.92
CA ASN A 234 1.54 2.75 -7.03
C ASN A 234 2.86 3.49 -6.67
N ALA A 235 3.10 3.68 -5.37
CA ALA A 235 4.30 4.33 -4.82
C ALA A 235 5.61 3.69 -5.32
N THR A 236 5.64 2.35 -5.45
CA THR A 236 6.81 1.63 -5.96
C THR A 236 7.06 1.84 -7.46
N SER A 237 6.07 2.32 -8.21
CA SER A 237 6.16 2.69 -9.63
C SER A 237 6.43 4.20 -9.83
N GLY A 238 6.68 4.95 -8.75
CA GLY A 238 6.96 6.39 -8.80
C GLY A 238 5.79 7.27 -8.36
N GLY A 239 4.73 6.69 -7.80
CA GLY A 239 3.69 7.45 -7.12
C GLY A 239 4.20 8.16 -5.87
N ILE A 240 3.41 9.14 -5.41
CA ILE A 240 3.64 9.87 -4.16
C ILE A 240 2.46 9.66 -3.21
N TYR A 241 2.71 9.78 -1.92
CA TYR A 241 1.68 9.57 -0.92
C TYR A 241 1.81 10.53 0.25
N THR A 242 0.69 10.82 0.91
CA THR A 242 0.67 11.60 2.16
C THR A 242 -0.39 11.11 3.12
N TRP A 243 -0.21 11.46 4.39
CA TRP A 243 -1.17 11.20 5.46
C TRP A 243 -2.46 12.00 5.27
N VAL A 244 -3.59 11.32 5.47
CA VAL A 244 -4.92 11.97 5.52
C VAL A 244 -5.35 12.07 6.96
N ASP A 245 -5.60 13.29 7.45
CA ASP A 245 -6.07 13.49 8.81
C ASP A 245 -7.50 12.95 9.01
N PRO A 246 -7.93 12.73 10.27
CA PRO A 246 -9.27 12.20 10.56
C PRO A 246 -10.44 13.04 10.02
N ASP A 247 -10.21 14.31 9.68
CA ASP A 247 -11.20 15.20 9.05
C ASP A 247 -11.17 15.18 7.51
N GLY A 248 -10.33 14.33 6.92
CA GLY A 248 -10.15 14.19 5.47
C GLY A 248 -9.27 15.27 4.85
N VAL A 249 -8.57 16.08 5.66
CA VAL A 249 -7.72 17.17 5.17
C VAL A 249 -6.27 16.73 5.10
N LEU A 250 -5.60 17.04 4.00
CA LEU A 250 -4.16 16.85 3.86
C LEU A 250 -3.44 18.01 4.54
N ARG A 251 -2.60 17.73 5.54
CA ARG A 251 -1.83 18.77 6.26
C ARG A 251 -0.33 18.71 6.03
N TYR A 252 0.12 17.63 5.43
CA TYR A 252 1.53 17.31 5.31
C TYR A 252 1.99 17.26 3.84
N PRO A 253 3.29 17.45 3.58
CA PRO A 253 3.86 17.19 2.26
C PRO A 253 3.66 15.73 1.84
N CYS A 254 3.59 15.49 0.53
CA CYS A 254 3.69 14.14 -0.02
C CYS A 254 5.13 13.65 -0.03
N PHE A 255 5.33 12.35 0.03
CA PHE A 255 6.64 11.69 -0.07
C PHE A 255 6.71 10.79 -1.30
N SER A 256 7.89 10.68 -1.90
CA SER A 256 8.18 9.70 -2.95
C SER A 256 9.28 8.74 -2.51
N ASP A 257 8.99 7.44 -2.44
CA ASP A 257 10.02 6.43 -2.16
C ASP A 257 11.11 6.38 -3.25
N LYS A 258 10.75 6.77 -4.48
CA LYS A 258 11.65 6.76 -5.64
C LYS A 258 12.70 7.86 -5.56
N THR A 259 12.32 9.07 -5.15
CA THR A 259 13.25 10.21 -5.08
C THR A 259 13.77 10.47 -3.68
N GLY A 260 13.07 9.97 -2.65
CA GLY A 260 13.37 10.26 -1.24
C GLY A 260 12.99 11.69 -0.83
N PHE A 261 12.26 12.44 -1.67
CA PHE A 261 11.91 13.82 -1.41
C PHE A 261 10.48 14.01 -0.92
N HIS A 262 10.30 15.08 -0.16
CA HIS A 262 9.00 15.62 0.19
C HIS A 262 8.59 16.74 -0.77
N TYR A 263 7.32 16.73 -1.15
CA TYR A 263 6.72 17.70 -2.07
C TYR A 263 5.58 18.42 -1.38
N THR A 264 5.61 19.75 -1.37
CA THR A 264 4.51 20.58 -0.85
C THR A 264 3.39 20.79 -1.88
N THR A 265 3.72 20.60 -3.16
CA THR A 265 2.81 20.64 -4.31
C THR A 265 3.03 19.43 -5.20
N HIS A 266 1.99 18.98 -5.90
CA HIS A 266 2.07 17.86 -6.82
C HIS A 266 3.04 18.15 -7.98
N PRO A 267 4.04 17.28 -8.25
CA PRO A 267 5.08 17.57 -9.25
C PRO A 267 4.55 17.78 -10.67
N SER A 268 3.41 17.17 -11.02
CA SER A 268 2.84 17.24 -12.37
C SER A 268 1.74 18.29 -12.52
N THR A 269 0.96 18.56 -11.48
CA THR A 269 -0.22 19.45 -11.56
C THR A 269 0.00 20.77 -10.85
N GLY A 270 1.02 20.88 -9.99
CA GLY A 270 1.26 22.06 -9.15
C GLY A 270 0.27 22.21 -7.99
N MET A 271 -0.68 21.29 -7.82
CA MET A 271 -1.69 21.36 -6.76
C MET A 271 -1.04 21.33 -5.37
N ALA A 272 -1.39 22.29 -4.52
CA ALA A 272 -0.93 22.34 -3.14
C ALA A 272 -1.62 21.25 -2.31
N PHE A 273 -0.85 20.45 -1.57
CA PHE A 273 -1.45 19.41 -0.73
C PHE A 273 -2.06 19.99 0.53
N LYS A 274 -1.37 20.94 1.19
CA LYS A 274 -1.83 21.48 2.47
C LYS A 274 -3.18 22.20 2.32
N GLY A 275 -4.20 21.70 3.02
CA GLY A 275 -5.55 22.23 2.98
C GLY A 275 -6.47 21.56 1.96
N PHE A 276 -5.94 20.66 1.12
CA PHE A 276 -6.77 19.85 0.24
C PHE A 276 -7.69 18.95 1.06
N LYS A 277 -8.99 18.94 0.73
CA LYS A 277 -9.99 18.14 1.43
C LYS A 277 -10.46 16.99 0.52
N ILE A 278 -10.30 15.77 1.00
CA ILE A 278 -10.77 14.57 0.31
C ILE A 278 -12.31 14.56 0.30
N PRO A 279 -12.96 14.49 -0.87
CA PRO A 279 -14.42 14.36 -0.97
C PRO A 279 -14.87 13.02 -0.38
N PHE A 280 -16.05 13.01 0.24
CA PHE A 280 -16.67 11.81 0.82
C PHE A 280 -15.80 11.05 1.84
N TYR A 281 -14.88 11.74 2.54
CA TYR A 281 -13.90 11.04 3.38
C TYR A 281 -14.53 10.21 4.51
N ALA A 282 -15.55 10.75 5.19
CA ALA A 282 -16.25 10.01 6.25
C ALA A 282 -16.95 8.77 5.69
N GLU A 283 -17.58 8.91 4.53
CA GLU A 283 -18.24 7.84 3.79
C GLU A 283 -17.23 6.79 3.30
N CYS A 284 -16.00 7.19 2.95
CA CYS A 284 -14.92 6.27 2.60
C CYS A 284 -14.49 5.44 3.82
N VAL A 285 -14.41 6.05 5.01
CA VAL A 285 -14.12 5.33 6.26
C VAL A 285 -15.23 4.32 6.56
N ASP A 286 -16.49 4.76 6.53
CA ASP A 286 -17.66 3.87 6.73
C ASP A 286 -17.71 2.75 5.68
N PHE A 287 -17.35 3.06 4.43
CA PHE A 287 -17.24 2.09 3.35
C PHE A 287 -16.14 1.06 3.64
N ALA A 288 -14.94 1.47 4.06
CA ALA A 288 -13.85 0.56 4.40
C ALA A 288 -14.23 -0.40 5.53
N LEU A 289 -14.94 0.10 6.55
CA LEU A 289 -15.45 -0.72 7.64
C LEU A 289 -16.45 -1.76 7.15
N ARG A 290 -17.44 -1.37 6.34
CA ARG A 290 -18.41 -2.31 5.73
C ARG A 290 -17.75 -3.35 4.83
N VAL A 291 -16.73 -2.96 4.06
CA VAL A 291 -15.93 -3.89 3.25
C VAL A 291 -15.24 -4.92 4.15
N ALA A 292 -14.63 -4.48 5.26
CA ALA A 292 -13.97 -5.37 6.20
C ALA A 292 -14.92 -6.38 6.88
N GLU A 293 -16.22 -6.07 7.01
CA GLU A 293 -17.23 -6.98 7.58
C GLU A 293 -17.60 -8.14 6.66
N VAL A 294 -17.33 -8.05 5.35
CA VAL A 294 -17.69 -9.10 4.38
C VAL A 294 -16.93 -10.40 4.65
N GLU A 295 -15.64 -10.30 4.98
CA GLU A 295 -14.80 -11.45 5.32
C GLU A 295 -13.99 -11.16 6.61
N PRO A 296 -14.62 -11.29 7.79
CA PRO A 296 -14.00 -10.93 9.06
C PRO A 296 -12.84 -11.85 9.46
N ARG A 297 -12.66 -12.99 8.78
CA ARG A 297 -11.48 -13.86 8.94
C ARG A 297 -10.22 -13.26 8.30
N MET A 298 -10.35 -12.19 7.53
CA MET A 298 -9.26 -11.37 7.01
C MET A 298 -9.21 -10.06 7.78
N GLY A 299 -8.89 -10.18 9.07
CA GLY A 299 -9.07 -9.09 10.04
C GLY A 299 -7.99 -8.03 10.06
N TYR A 300 -7.07 -8.00 9.10
CA TYR A 300 -6.07 -6.93 8.97
C TYR A 300 -5.72 -6.71 7.49
N VAL A 301 -6.30 -5.67 6.90
CA VAL A 301 -6.25 -5.42 5.45
C VAL A 301 -6.07 -3.93 5.17
N GLY A 302 -5.32 -3.63 4.12
CA GLY A 302 -5.28 -2.29 3.51
C GLY A 302 -6.16 -2.25 2.28
N TRP A 303 -7.27 -1.53 2.37
CA TRP A 303 -8.22 -1.35 1.27
C TRP A 303 -7.81 -0.15 0.45
N ASP A 304 -7.72 -0.33 -0.86
CA ASP A 304 -7.59 0.80 -1.78
C ASP A 304 -8.94 1.18 -2.31
N ILE A 305 -9.34 2.41 -2.01
CA ILE A 305 -10.64 2.97 -2.30
C ILE A 305 -10.44 4.12 -3.27
N ALA A 306 -11.19 4.11 -4.37
CA ALA A 306 -11.30 5.26 -5.26
C ALA A 306 -12.56 6.05 -4.89
N VAL A 307 -12.48 7.37 -5.02
CA VAL A 307 -13.64 8.25 -4.81
C VAL A 307 -14.18 8.65 -6.18
N THR A 308 -15.43 8.29 -6.46
CA THR A 308 -16.14 8.65 -7.69
C THR A 308 -17.11 9.81 -7.43
N PRO A 309 -17.74 10.41 -8.47
CA PRO A 309 -18.82 11.38 -8.28
C PRO A 309 -19.98 10.88 -7.40
N ASP A 310 -20.23 9.58 -7.40
CA ASP A 310 -21.37 8.95 -6.70
C ASP A 310 -20.99 8.32 -5.35
N GLY A 311 -19.71 8.32 -4.99
CA GLY A 311 -19.21 7.83 -3.70
C GLY A 311 -17.98 6.91 -3.80
N PRO A 312 -17.59 6.27 -2.68
CA PRO A 312 -16.44 5.36 -2.65
C PRO A 312 -16.74 4.04 -3.37
N ILE A 313 -15.73 3.52 -4.08
CA ILE A 313 -15.71 2.17 -4.65
C ILE A 313 -14.41 1.44 -4.30
N LEU A 314 -14.46 0.11 -4.25
CA LEU A 314 -13.32 -0.74 -3.91
C LEU A 314 -12.47 -1.03 -5.15
N VAL A 315 -11.18 -0.70 -5.08
CA VAL A 315 -10.21 -0.96 -6.16
C VAL A 315 -9.51 -2.29 -5.94
N GLU A 316 -8.82 -2.42 -4.81
CA GLU A 316 -8.04 -3.61 -4.45
C GLU A 316 -7.96 -3.78 -2.92
N ALA A 317 -7.55 -4.97 -2.50
CA ALA A 317 -7.25 -5.28 -1.11
C ALA A 317 -5.80 -5.74 -0.98
N ASN A 318 -5.13 -5.30 0.08
CA ASN A 318 -3.73 -5.59 0.34
C ASN A 318 -3.60 -6.38 1.65
N ILE A 319 -3.33 -7.68 1.52
CA ILE A 319 -2.92 -8.54 2.63
C ILE A 319 -1.49 -8.14 3.03
N ILE A 320 -1.21 -8.01 4.32
CA ILE A 320 0.05 -7.40 4.83
C ILE A 320 0.11 -5.92 4.39
N PRO A 321 -0.81 -5.07 4.88
CA PRO A 321 -0.83 -3.66 4.51
C PRO A 321 0.49 -2.96 4.84
N GLY A 322 0.80 -1.93 4.06
CA GLY A 322 2.02 -1.14 4.20
C GLY A 322 2.06 -0.40 5.53
N TYR A 323 2.88 -0.88 6.46
CA TYR A 323 3.09 -0.29 7.78
C TYR A 323 4.15 0.82 7.75
N ASP A 324 4.96 0.88 6.70
CA ASP A 324 6.08 1.80 6.52
C ASP A 324 5.62 3.18 6.06
N MET A 325 4.73 3.22 5.06
CA MET A 325 4.15 4.46 4.54
C MET A 325 3.57 5.35 5.65
N PRO A 326 2.63 4.89 6.52
CA PRO A 326 2.04 5.73 7.56
C PRO A 326 3.04 6.22 8.62
N GLN A 327 4.29 5.76 8.60
CA GLN A 327 5.33 6.10 9.57
C GLN A 327 6.36 7.09 9.06
N ASN A 328 6.14 7.70 7.89
CA ASN A 328 7.02 8.76 7.41
C ASN A 328 7.09 9.88 8.45
N SER A 329 8.30 10.15 8.91
CA SER A 329 8.54 11.04 10.05
C SER A 329 8.10 12.49 9.81
N ALA A 330 7.95 12.92 8.55
CA ALA A 330 7.40 14.24 8.23
C ALA A 330 5.95 14.43 8.68
N TRP A 331 5.23 13.34 8.98
CA TRP A 331 3.81 13.35 9.36
C TRP A 331 3.61 13.18 10.87
N HIS A 332 4.68 12.87 11.58
CA HIS A 332 4.69 12.67 13.03
C HIS A 332 5.53 13.76 13.67
N PRO A 333 4.98 14.97 13.93
CA PRO A 333 5.75 16.10 14.44
C PRO A 333 6.38 15.85 15.82
N GLN A 334 5.84 14.89 16.59
CA GLN A 334 6.41 14.44 17.86
C GLN A 334 7.54 13.40 17.69
N GLY A 335 7.78 12.95 16.46
CA GLY A 335 8.82 12.00 16.07
C GLY A 335 8.50 10.54 16.39
N GLU A 336 7.26 10.26 16.80
CA GLU A 336 6.72 8.92 17.06
C GLU A 336 6.45 8.16 15.75
N GLY A 337 6.32 6.84 15.84
CA GLY A 337 5.92 5.98 14.72
C GLY A 337 4.47 5.55 14.89
N ALA A 338 4.01 4.60 14.07
CA ALA A 338 2.60 4.17 14.09
C ALA A 338 2.29 3.11 15.16
N LEU A 339 3.29 2.52 15.84
CA LEU A 339 3.02 1.44 16.79
C LEU A 339 2.04 1.84 17.91
N PRO A 340 2.17 3.01 18.57
CA PRO A 340 1.20 3.44 19.58
C PRO A 340 -0.22 3.61 19.03
N LEU A 341 -0.37 4.04 17.79
CA LEU A 341 -1.67 4.15 17.12
C LEU A 341 -2.32 2.77 16.98
N PHE A 342 -1.57 1.79 16.46
CA PHE A 342 -2.03 0.41 16.37
C PHE A 342 -2.38 -0.19 17.73
N GLU A 343 -1.52 -0.02 18.73
CA GLU A 343 -1.77 -0.55 20.08
C GLU A 343 -2.99 0.09 20.75
N LYS A 344 -3.24 1.38 20.48
CA LYS A 344 -4.43 2.09 20.95
C LYS A 344 -5.69 1.51 20.33
N VAL A 345 -5.71 1.30 19.01
CA VAL A 345 -6.88 0.74 18.30
C VAL A 345 -7.13 -0.71 18.74
N LEU A 346 -6.08 -1.53 18.85
CA LEU A 346 -6.19 -2.92 19.28
C LEU A 346 -6.52 -3.10 20.77
N GLY A 347 -6.41 -2.04 21.58
CA GLY A 347 -6.58 -2.12 23.04
C GLY A 347 -5.50 -2.96 23.76
N ARG A 348 -4.40 -3.29 23.08
CA ARG A 348 -3.31 -4.12 23.62
C ARG A 348 -1.98 -3.82 22.94
N LYS A 349 -0.88 -4.24 23.58
CA LYS A 349 0.46 -4.14 23.01
C LYS A 349 0.71 -5.20 21.95
N LEU A 350 1.45 -4.84 20.91
CA LEU A 350 1.93 -5.80 19.91
C LEU A 350 3.28 -6.40 20.34
N PRO A 351 3.47 -7.71 20.21
CA PRO A 351 4.75 -8.35 20.52
C PRO A 351 5.81 -7.96 19.48
N ALA A 352 7.03 -7.65 19.96
CA ALA A 352 8.18 -7.24 19.16
C ALA A 352 9.05 -8.39 18.66
#